data_AF-A0A1Y0HUJ7-F1
#
_entry.id   AF-A0A1Y0HUJ7-F1
#
_cell.length_a   1.000
_cell.length_b   1.000
_cell.length_c   1.000
_cell.angle_alpha   90.00
_cell.angle_beta   90.00
_cell.angle_gamma   90.00
#
_symmetry.space_group_name_H-M   'P 1'
#
loop_
_entity.id
_entity.type
_entity.pdbx_description
1 polymer ?
#
loop_
_entity_poly.entity_id
_entity_poly.type
_entity_poly.pdbx_seq_one_letter_code
_entity_poly.pdbx_strand_id
1 'polypeptide(L)'
;MSVPEFTLTGDQVQQFLDDARSQAETIGDDVRALTDDLGSLSGDARTRAEDAVTAAQEAADEARAAADEAATATEDTRAEAEQRLADAETALEDASTELDAVADSLSGADAAVRDAIESLRARVDELRADLEESTGS
;
A
#
# COMPACT_ATOMS: atom_id res chain seq x y z
N MET A 1 -19.05 19.09 -11.23
CA MET A 1 -18.03 18.02 -11.07
C MET A 1 -18.82 16.81 -10.64
N SER A 2 -18.83 15.75 -11.46
CA SER A 2 -19.40 14.47 -11.05
C SER A 2 -18.44 13.86 -10.04
N VAL A 3 -18.96 13.50 -8.87
CA VAL A 3 -18.31 12.52 -7.99
C VAL A 3 -18.25 11.19 -8.75
N PRO A 4 -17.12 10.47 -8.71
CA PRO A 4 -17.02 9.14 -9.31
C PRO A 4 -18.09 8.24 -8.69
N GLU A 5 -18.98 7.68 -9.51
CA GLU A 5 -19.88 6.64 -9.04
C GLU A 5 -19.04 5.35 -8.95
N PHE A 6 -18.84 4.80 -7.75
CA PHE A 6 -18.52 3.38 -7.57
C PHE A 6 -19.37 2.54 -8.52
N THR A 7 -18.74 2.02 -9.57
CA THR A 7 -19.41 1.20 -10.60
C THR A 7 -19.48 -0.27 -10.22
N LEU A 8 -18.84 -0.66 -9.12
CA LEU A 8 -18.80 -2.02 -8.62
C LEU A 8 -20.15 -2.43 -8.02
N THR A 9 -20.61 -3.62 -8.40
CA THR A 9 -21.75 -4.27 -7.73
C THR A 9 -21.36 -4.73 -6.32
N GLY A 10 -22.33 -4.90 -5.40
CA GLY A 10 -22.02 -5.29 -4.01
C GLY A 10 -21.13 -6.53 -3.86
N ASP A 11 -21.29 -7.53 -4.74
CA ASP A 11 -20.41 -8.72 -4.76
C ASP A 11 -18.98 -8.40 -5.23
N GLN A 12 -18.81 -7.47 -6.18
CA GLN A 12 -17.50 -7.03 -6.66
C GLN A 12 -16.76 -6.19 -5.63
N VAL A 13 -17.50 -5.34 -4.90
CA VAL A 13 -16.96 -4.60 -3.75
C VAL A 13 -16.46 -5.60 -2.71
N GLN A 14 -17.24 -6.65 -2.38
CA GLN A 14 -16.80 -7.66 -1.41
C GLN A 14 -15.55 -8.43 -1.86
N GLN A 15 -15.44 -8.75 -3.15
CA GLN A 15 -14.24 -9.41 -3.68
C GLN A 15 -13.01 -8.50 -3.57
N PHE A 16 -13.12 -7.26 -4.04
CA PHE A 16 -12.05 -6.27 -3.93
C PHE A 16 -11.55 -6.10 -2.49
N LEU A 17 -12.47 -6.04 -1.53
CA LEU A 17 -12.11 -5.89 -0.11
C LEU A 17 -11.34 -7.09 0.44
N ASP A 18 -11.69 -8.29 0.00
CA ASP A 18 -10.98 -9.51 0.38
C ASP A 18 -9.56 -9.51 -0.20
N ASP A 19 -9.44 -9.13 -1.47
CA ASP A 19 -8.16 -9.03 -2.17
C ASP A 19 -7.26 -7.94 -1.53
N ALA A 20 -7.79 -6.74 -1.28
CA ALA A 20 -7.07 -5.65 -0.63
C ALA A 20 -6.62 -6.02 0.80
N ARG A 21 -7.48 -6.72 1.55
CA ARG A 21 -7.12 -7.23 2.89
C ARG A 21 -6.00 -8.27 2.79
N SER A 22 -6.12 -9.24 1.89
CA SER A 22 -5.11 -10.26 1.69
C SER A 22 -3.76 -9.64 1.31
N GLN A 23 -3.77 -8.62 0.46
CA GLN A 23 -2.57 -7.88 0.09
C GLN A 23 -1.96 -7.09 1.24
N ALA A 24 -2.76 -6.38 2.03
CA ALA A 24 -2.28 -5.67 3.21
C ALA A 24 -1.65 -6.63 4.24
N GLU A 25 -2.24 -7.81 4.47
CA GLU A 25 -1.65 -8.86 5.32
C GLU A 25 -0.30 -9.34 4.76
N THR A 26 -0.26 -9.58 3.46
CA THR A 26 0.91 -10.04 2.70
C THR A 26 2.03 -8.99 2.70
N ILE A 27 1.70 -7.70 2.66
CA ILE A 27 2.63 -6.57 2.85
C ILE A 27 3.18 -6.56 4.28
N GLY A 28 2.31 -6.73 5.29
CA GLY A 28 2.73 -6.76 6.69
C GLY A 28 3.70 -7.91 7.02
N ASP A 29 3.52 -9.08 6.39
CA ASP A 29 4.45 -10.20 6.52
C ASP A 29 5.80 -9.91 5.84
N ASP A 30 5.80 -9.31 4.66
CA ASP A 30 7.02 -8.88 3.95
C ASP A 30 7.79 -7.82 4.74
N VAL A 31 7.09 -6.81 5.27
CA VAL A 31 7.65 -5.77 6.14
C VAL A 31 8.37 -6.39 7.33
N ARG A 32 7.75 -7.38 7.97
CA ARG A 32 8.32 -8.06 9.13
C ARG A 32 9.58 -8.83 8.76
N ALA A 33 9.54 -9.61 7.68
CA ALA A 33 10.71 -10.34 7.18
C ALA A 33 11.84 -9.38 6.79
N LEU A 34 11.50 -8.30 6.09
CA LEU A 34 12.46 -7.30 5.63
C LEU A 34 13.13 -6.60 6.81
N THR A 35 12.37 -6.22 7.83
CA THR A 35 12.90 -5.57 9.05
C THR A 35 14.00 -6.41 9.72
N ASP A 36 13.86 -7.74 9.74
CA ASP A 36 14.91 -8.64 10.23
C ASP A 36 16.18 -8.60 9.33
N ASP A 37 16.01 -8.50 8.02
CA ASP A 37 17.09 -8.44 7.03
C ASP A 37 17.79 -7.07 6.95
N LEU A 38 17.10 -5.97 7.28
CA LEU A 38 17.68 -4.61 7.32
C LEU A 38 18.85 -4.48 8.30
N GLY A 39 18.99 -5.43 9.24
CA GLY A 39 20.09 -5.48 10.19
C GLY A 39 21.49 -5.54 9.57
N SER A 40 21.62 -5.95 8.31
CA SER A 40 22.90 -5.98 7.59
C SER A 40 23.30 -4.65 6.97
N LEU A 41 22.38 -3.70 6.85
CA LEU A 41 22.63 -2.40 6.22
C LEU A 41 23.46 -1.47 7.11
N SER A 42 24.16 -0.53 6.48
CA SER A 42 24.83 0.58 7.17
C SER A 42 23.81 1.56 7.76
N GLY A 43 24.15 2.26 8.85
CA GLY A 43 23.22 3.05 9.66
C GLY A 43 22.24 3.94 8.90
N ASP A 44 22.73 4.80 8.00
CA ASP A 44 21.85 5.69 7.22
C ASP A 44 20.96 4.95 6.21
N ALA A 45 21.49 3.90 5.56
CA ALA A 45 20.73 3.08 4.62
C ALA A 45 19.66 2.27 5.35
N ARG A 46 19.99 1.76 6.55
CA ARG A 46 19.08 1.05 7.43
C ARG A 46 17.92 1.94 7.84
N THR A 47 18.19 3.13 8.38
CA THR A 47 17.12 4.05 8.82
C THR A 47 16.18 4.40 7.68
N ARG A 48 16.70 4.73 6.49
CA ARG A 48 15.85 5.01 5.33
C ARG A 48 15.01 3.81 4.89
N ALA A 49 15.58 2.62 4.91
CA ALA A 49 14.84 1.41 4.59
C ALA A 49 13.77 1.12 5.65
N GLU A 50 14.07 1.29 6.94
CA GLU A 50 13.10 1.13 8.05
C GLU A 50 11.95 2.14 7.93
N ASP A 51 12.25 3.40 7.61
CA ASP A 51 11.25 4.46 7.40
C ASP A 51 10.34 4.13 6.20
N ALA A 52 10.92 3.79 5.04
CA ALA A 52 10.16 3.46 3.83
C ALA A 52 9.27 2.22 4.00
N VAL A 53 9.79 1.19 4.68
CA VAL A 53 9.05 -0.04 4.98
C VAL A 53 7.92 0.24 5.97
N THR A 54 8.14 1.12 6.95
CA THR A 54 7.09 1.56 7.88
C THR A 54 6.01 2.33 7.14
N ALA A 55 6.37 3.27 6.26
CA ALA A 55 5.43 4.04 5.46
C ALA A 55 4.57 3.12 4.56
N ALA A 56 5.17 2.11 3.93
CA ALA A 56 4.45 1.11 3.15
C ALA A 56 3.44 0.31 3.98
N GLN A 57 3.81 -0.08 5.20
CA GLN A 57 2.91 -0.75 6.11
C GLN A 57 1.74 0.15 6.52
N GLU A 58 2.01 1.39 6.92
CA GLU A 58 0.98 2.36 7.33
C GLU A 58 0.01 2.66 6.18
N ALA A 59 0.53 2.83 4.95
CA ALA A 59 -0.30 3.04 3.77
C ALA A 59 -1.19 1.83 3.45
N ALA A 60 -0.68 0.60 3.58
CA ALA A 60 -1.47 -0.61 3.38
C ALA A 60 -2.55 -0.78 4.46
N ASP A 61 -2.25 -0.44 5.72
CA ASP A 61 -3.21 -0.47 6.81
C ASP A 61 -4.33 0.59 6.61
N GLU A 62 -3.99 1.81 6.18
CA GLU A 62 -4.97 2.85 5.85
C GLU A 62 -5.83 2.45 4.66
N ALA A 63 -5.23 1.90 3.59
CA ALA A 63 -5.96 1.36 2.44
C ALA A 63 -7.01 0.32 2.84
N ARG A 64 -6.62 -0.63 3.68
CA ARG A 64 -7.54 -1.63 4.23
C ARG A 64 -8.66 -0.97 5.04
N ALA A 65 -8.35 -0.02 5.90
CA ALA A 65 -9.34 0.68 6.72
C ALA A 65 -10.32 1.49 5.85
N ALA A 66 -9.81 2.23 4.87
CA ALA A 66 -10.60 2.99 3.92
C ALA A 66 -11.54 2.09 3.10
N ALA A 67 -11.05 0.93 2.69
CA ALA A 67 -11.85 -0.06 1.97
C ALA A 67 -12.95 -0.65 2.87
N ASP A 68 -12.63 -1.06 4.10
CA ASP A 68 -13.61 -1.53 5.10
C ASP A 68 -14.68 -0.43 5.40
N GLU A 69 -14.30 0.85 5.43
CA GLU A 69 -15.23 1.98 5.57
C GLU A 69 -16.14 2.12 4.34
N ALA A 70 -15.58 2.06 3.12
CA ALA A 70 -16.35 2.13 1.88
C ALA A 70 -17.35 0.97 1.73
N ALA A 71 -16.99 -0.22 2.21
CA ALA A 71 -17.85 -1.40 2.24
C ALA A 71 -19.15 -1.20 3.03
N THR A 72 -19.06 -0.39 4.09
CA THR A 72 -20.16 -0.16 5.05
C THR A 72 -20.77 1.23 4.90
N ALA A 73 -20.28 2.03 3.95
CA ALA A 73 -20.72 3.39 3.74
C ALA A 73 -22.19 3.44 3.31
N THR A 74 -22.88 4.44 3.84
CA THR A 74 -24.25 4.81 3.44
C THR A 74 -24.20 6.02 2.51
N GLU A 75 -25.34 6.42 1.92
CA GLU A 75 -25.39 7.62 1.07
C GLU A 75 -24.85 8.87 1.79
N ASP A 76 -25.04 8.98 3.11
CA ASP A 76 -24.56 10.10 3.92
C ASP A 76 -23.04 10.09 4.16
N THR A 77 -22.42 8.91 4.21
CA THR A 77 -20.97 8.74 4.53
C THR A 77 -20.13 8.35 3.31
N ARG A 78 -20.77 8.16 2.15
CA ARG A 78 -20.12 7.72 0.92
C ARG A 78 -19.01 8.67 0.47
N ALA A 79 -19.26 9.98 0.53
CA ALA A 79 -18.26 10.97 0.13
C ALA A 79 -17.02 10.95 1.04
N GLU A 80 -17.19 10.67 2.34
CA GLU A 80 -16.08 10.53 3.28
C GLU A 80 -15.27 9.25 3.01
N ALA A 81 -15.94 8.14 2.70
CA ALA A 81 -15.29 6.89 2.33
C ALA A 81 -14.52 7.00 1.00
N GLU A 82 -15.10 7.67 0.00
CA GLU A 82 -14.43 8.00 -1.27
C GLU A 82 -13.17 8.84 -1.02
N GLN A 83 -13.24 9.83 -0.13
CA GLN A 83 -12.08 10.64 0.23
C GLN A 83 -10.98 9.81 0.91
N ARG A 84 -11.34 8.94 1.87
CA ARG A 84 -10.38 8.05 2.56
C ARG A 84 -9.66 7.13 1.59
N LEU A 85 -10.35 6.61 0.58
CA LEU A 85 -9.73 5.77 -0.44
C LEU A 85 -8.73 6.55 -1.29
N ALA A 86 -9.07 7.76 -1.71
CA ALA A 86 -8.15 8.63 -2.44
C ALA A 86 -6.91 9.03 -1.60
N ASP A 87 -7.12 9.28 -0.30
CA ASP A 87 -6.02 9.56 0.64
C ASP A 87 -5.11 8.32 0.79
N ALA A 88 -5.68 7.11 0.87
CA ALA A 88 -4.93 5.87 0.93
C ALA A 88 -4.17 5.55 -0.37
N GLU A 89 -4.78 5.77 -1.54
CA GLU A 89 -4.12 5.65 -2.84
C GLU A 89 -2.89 6.58 -2.91
N THR A 90 -3.02 7.82 -2.43
CA THR A 90 -1.91 8.77 -2.35
C THR A 90 -0.81 8.28 -1.40
N ALA A 91 -1.16 7.74 -0.24
CA ALA A 91 -0.19 7.19 0.71
C ALA A 91 0.58 6.00 0.12
N LEU A 92 -0.09 5.12 -0.64
CA LEU A 92 0.55 4.00 -1.33
C LEU A 92 1.49 4.48 -2.45
N GLU A 93 1.12 5.53 -3.20
CA GLU A 93 2.00 6.17 -4.18
C GLU A 93 3.28 6.72 -3.55
N ASP A 94 3.13 7.45 -2.45
CA ASP A 94 4.25 8.04 -1.71
C ASP A 94 5.18 6.94 -1.17
N ALA A 95 4.60 5.89 -0.57
CA ALA A 95 5.35 4.74 -0.08
C ALA A 95 6.10 3.99 -1.21
N SER A 96 5.46 3.76 -2.36
CA SER A 96 6.10 3.15 -3.53
C SER A 96 7.29 3.98 -4.03
N THR A 97 7.13 5.29 -4.06
CA THR A 97 8.20 6.23 -4.43
C THR A 97 9.36 6.19 -3.44
N GLU A 98 9.08 6.09 -2.15
CA GLU A 98 10.13 6.00 -1.13
C GLU A 98 10.88 4.66 -1.22
N LEU A 99 10.17 3.55 -1.39
CA LEU A 99 10.76 2.23 -1.60
C LEU A 99 11.67 2.19 -2.84
N ASP A 100 11.24 2.80 -3.96
CA ASP A 100 12.06 2.95 -5.17
C ASP A 100 13.35 3.71 -4.89
N ALA A 101 13.24 4.86 -4.21
CA ALA A 101 14.41 5.68 -3.86
C ALA A 101 15.39 4.94 -2.94
N VAL A 102 14.89 4.13 -2.00
CA VAL A 102 15.74 3.29 -1.15
C VAL A 102 16.41 2.21 -2.00
N ALA A 103 15.67 1.47 -2.82
CA ALA A 103 16.21 0.42 -3.69
C ALA A 103 17.33 0.94 -4.63
N ASP A 104 17.14 2.14 -5.21
CA ASP A 104 18.13 2.80 -6.06
C ASP A 104 19.39 3.24 -5.29
N SER A 105 19.24 3.53 -4.00
CA SER A 105 20.37 3.91 -3.13
C SER A 105 21.22 2.70 -2.69
N LEU A 106 20.65 1.49 -2.73
CA LEU A 106 21.30 0.24 -2.36
C LEU A 106 22.18 -0.29 -3.51
N SER A 107 23.33 -0.87 -3.17
CA SER A 107 24.27 -1.37 -4.17
C SER A 107 25.08 -2.58 -3.70
N GLY A 108 25.44 -3.46 -4.65
CA GLY A 108 26.42 -4.54 -4.43
C GLY A 108 26.05 -5.50 -3.29
N ALA A 109 26.62 -5.27 -2.09
CA ALA A 109 26.45 -6.14 -0.92
C ALA A 109 25.00 -6.21 -0.41
N ASP A 110 24.19 -5.22 -0.76
CA ASP A 110 22.81 -5.09 -0.31
C ASP A 110 21.80 -5.65 -1.32
N ALA A 111 22.24 -6.42 -2.32
CA ALA A 111 21.39 -6.91 -3.41
C ALA A 111 20.15 -7.67 -2.90
N ALA A 112 20.29 -8.51 -1.87
CA ALA A 112 19.15 -9.25 -1.31
C ALA A 112 18.12 -8.33 -0.65
N VAL A 113 18.58 -7.29 0.07
CA VAL A 113 17.70 -6.31 0.72
C VAL A 113 17.01 -5.44 -0.34
N ARG A 114 17.74 -5.06 -1.38
CA ARG A 114 17.19 -4.36 -2.54
C ARG A 114 16.10 -5.19 -3.22
N ASP A 115 16.35 -6.46 -3.53
CA ASP A 115 15.36 -7.35 -4.17
C ASP A 115 14.09 -7.49 -3.31
N ALA A 116 14.24 -7.53 -1.98
CA ALA A 116 13.12 -7.58 -1.05
C ALA A 116 12.32 -6.26 -1.02
N ILE A 117 12.99 -5.10 -1.03
CA ILE A 117 12.34 -3.79 -1.14
C ILE A 117 11.61 -3.63 -2.48
N GLU A 118 12.22 -4.06 -3.59
CA GLU A 118 11.58 -4.04 -4.91
C GLU A 118 10.35 -4.96 -4.94
N SER A 119 10.40 -6.11 -4.26
CA SER A 119 9.25 -7.01 -4.11
C SER A 119 8.13 -6.40 -3.27
N LEU A 120 8.47 -5.74 -2.16
CA LEU A 120 7.51 -5.04 -1.31
C LEU A 120 6.83 -3.91 -2.09
N ARG A 121 7.61 -3.11 -2.83
CA ARG A 121 7.10 -2.04 -3.70
C ARG A 121 6.10 -2.58 -4.72
N ALA A 122 6.43 -3.69 -5.39
CA ALA A 122 5.52 -4.28 -6.37
C ALA A 122 4.17 -4.66 -5.75
N ARG A 123 4.14 -5.10 -4.48
CA ARG A 123 2.89 -5.39 -3.75
C ARG A 123 2.12 -4.12 -3.39
N VAL A 124 2.82 -3.06 -2.99
CA VAL A 124 2.21 -1.74 -2.73
C VAL A 124 1.58 -1.19 -4.02
N ASP A 125 2.28 -1.32 -5.15
CA ASP A 125 1.78 -0.91 -6.46
C ASP A 125 0.56 -1.72 -6.90
N GLU A 126 0.53 -3.03 -6.63
CA GLU A 126 -0.62 -3.90 -6.90
C GLU A 126 -1.84 -3.47 -6.07
N LEU A 127 -1.66 -3.26 -4.76
CA LEU A 127 -2.74 -2.82 -3.87
C LEU A 127 -3.32 -1.48 -4.31
N ARG A 128 -2.46 -0.55 -4.70
CA ARG A 128 -2.86 0.75 -5.23
C ARG A 128 -3.66 0.59 -6.53
N ALA A 129 -3.19 -0.22 -7.47
CA ALA A 129 -3.87 -0.42 -8.74
C ALA A 129 -5.27 -1.00 -8.54
N ASP A 130 -5.43 -1.92 -7.58
CA ASP A 130 -6.73 -2.49 -7.24
C ASP A 130 -7.67 -1.45 -6.62
N LEU A 131 -7.15 -0.53 -5.78
CA LEU A 131 -7.91 0.60 -5.25
C LEU A 131 -8.42 1.52 -6.37
N GLU A 132 -7.52 1.89 -7.30
CA GLU A 132 -7.86 2.75 -8.45
C GLU A 132 -8.90 2.11 -9.38
N GLU A 133 -8.81 0.79 -9.60
CA GLU A 133 -9.82 0.05 -10.38
C GLU A 133 -11.20 0.08 -9.69
N SER A 134 -11.20 0.11 -8.35
CA SER A 134 -12.40 0.05 -7.53
C SER A 134 -13.14 1.38 -7.42
N THR A 135 -12.40 2.48 -7.39
CA THR A 135 -12.96 3.84 -7.26
C THR A 135 -13.41 4.42 -8.61
N GLY A 136 -12.98 3.83 -9.73
CA GLY A 136 -13.44 4.16 -11.09
C GLY A 136 -12.75 5.42 -11.63
N SER A 137 -11.99 5.26 -12.72
CA SER A 137 -11.26 6.32 -13.44
C SER A 137 -12.14 7.44 -14.03
#